data_AF-A0A7X8G171-F1
#
_entry.id   AF-A0A7X8G171-F1
#
_cell.length_a   1.000
_cell.length_b   1.000
_cell.length_c   1.000
_cell.angle_alpha   90.00
_cell.angle_beta   90.00
_cell.angle_gamma   90.00
#
_symmetry.space_group_name_H-M   'P 1'
#
loop_
_entity.id
_entity.type
_entity.pdbx_description
1 polymer ?
#
loop_
_entity_poly.entity_id
_entity_poly.type
_entity_poly.pdbx_seq_one_letter_code
_entity_poly.pdbx_strand_id
1 'polypeptide(L)' 'RKPTVHHTMGGIEINTEAQVIDTSGNVIPGLFAAGETTGGIHGTNRLGGNALADINTFGRIAGRNAATK' A
#
# COMPACT_ATOMS: atom_id res chain seq x y z
N ARG A 1 -2.32 -27.22 -14.35
CA ARG A 1 -2.33 -25.93 -13.63
C ARG A 1 -3.78 -25.56 -13.36
N LYS A 2 -4.14 -25.20 -12.13
CA LYS A 2 -5.48 -24.73 -11.78
C LYS A 2 -5.40 -23.26 -11.37
N PRO A 3 -6.41 -22.43 -11.66
CA PRO A 3 -6.51 -21.08 -11.10
C PRO A 3 -6.52 -21.12 -9.57
N THR A 4 -5.94 -20.11 -8.93
CA THR A 4 -5.92 -19.97 -7.47
C THR A 4 -5.94 -18.48 -7.13
N VAL A 5 -6.55 -18.12 -6.00
CA VAL A 5 -6.47 -16.77 -5.45
C VAL A 5 -4.99 -16.44 -5.20
N HIS A 6 -4.54 -15.29 -5.70
CA HIS A 6 -3.11 -14.98 -5.74
C HIS A 6 -2.74 -13.65 -5.09
N HIS A 7 -3.55 -12.61 -5.27
CA HIS A 7 -3.27 -11.28 -4.76
C HIS A 7 -4.56 -10.47 -4.61
N THR A 8 -4.65 -9.63 -3.59
CA THR A 8 -5.74 -8.67 -3.40
C THR A 8 -5.24 -7.24 -3.65
N MET A 9 -5.64 -6.65 -4.78
CA MET A 9 -5.18 -5.31 -5.18
C MET A 9 -5.82 -4.16 -4.40
N GLY A 10 -6.97 -4.41 -3.76
CA GLY A 10 -7.62 -3.46 -2.87
C GLY A 10 -7.00 -3.49 -1.47
N GLY A 11 -7.34 -2.50 -0.64
CA GLY A 11 -6.80 -2.39 0.71
C GLY A 11 -7.00 -0.99 1.27
N ILE A 12 -6.19 -0.67 2.28
CA ILE A 12 -6.17 0.65 2.93
C ILE A 12 -5.67 1.71 1.94
N GLU A 13 -6.41 2.82 1.83
CA GLU A 13 -5.97 3.95 1.01
C GLU A 13 -4.80 4.67 1.66
N ILE A 14 -3.78 4.96 0.87
CA ILE A 14 -2.59 5.69 1.29
C ILE A 14 -2.27 6.81 0.30
N ASN A 15 -1.65 7.89 0.80
CA ASN A 15 -1.02 8.89 -0.07
C ASN A 15 0.41 8.48 -0.48
N THR A 16 1.09 9.32 -1.27
CA THR A 16 2.47 9.07 -1.73
C THR A 16 3.51 9.03 -0.61
N GLU A 17 3.16 9.54 0.57
CA GLU A 17 3.96 9.50 1.80
C GLU A 17 3.67 8.26 2.66
N ALA A 18 2.91 7.29 2.12
CA ALA A 18 2.47 6.06 2.77
C ALA A 18 1.60 6.28 4.02
N GLN A 19 0.98 7.46 4.16
CA GLN A 19 0.09 7.78 5.27
C GLN A 19 -1.31 7.25 4.98
N VAL A 20 -1.94 6.64 5.98
CA VAL A 20 -3.29 6.12 5.85
C VAL A 20 -4.32 7.26 5.75
N ILE A 21 -5.24 7.10 4.81
CA ILE A 21 -6.36 8.01 4.58
C ILE A 21 -7.63 7.40 5.20
N ASP A 22 -8.35 8.20 6.00
CA ASP A 22 -9.63 7.81 6.58
C ASP A 22 -10.77 7.85 5.55
N THR A 23 -11.95 7.39 5.95
CA THR A 23 -13.14 7.36 5.07
C THR A 23 -13.66 8.73 4.67
N SER A 24 -13.17 9.80 5.30
CA SER A 24 -13.51 11.20 5.00
C SER A 24 -12.44 11.87 4.10
N GLY A 25 -11.41 11.13 3.68
CA GLY A 25 -10.32 11.65 2.85
C GLY A 25 -9.21 12.35 3.63
N ASN A 26 -9.18 12.27 4.96
CA ASN A 26 -8.16 12.92 5.79
C ASN A 26 -7.05 11.94 6.15
N VAL A 27 -5.83 12.48 6.32
CA VAL A 27 -4.70 11.72 6.84
C VAL A 27 -4.93 11.36 8.31
N ILE A 28 -4.75 10.09 8.67
CA ILE A 28 -4.71 9.63 10.06
C ILE A 28 -3.30 9.87 10.62
N PRO A 29 -3.11 10.76 11.62
CA PRO A 29 -1.78 11.07 12.15
C PRO A 29 -1.11 9.85 12.78
N GLY A 30 0.16 9.62 12.45
CA GLY A 30 0.96 8.53 13.01
C GLY A 30 0.67 7.13 12.43
N LEU A 31 -0.31 7.00 11.53
CA LEU A 31 -0.66 5.71 10.92
C LEU A 31 -0.15 5.63 9.47
N PHE A 32 0.64 4.59 9.20
CA PHE A 32 1.25 4.32 7.89
C PHE A 32 0.97 2.87 7.48
N ALA A 33 0.91 2.62 6.18
CA ALA A 33 0.72 1.29 5.63
C ALA A 33 1.51 1.12 4.32
N ALA A 34 1.90 -0.12 4.00
CA ALA A 34 2.64 -0.46 2.79
C ALA A 34 2.39 -1.90 2.37
N GLY A 35 2.58 -2.20 1.08
CA GLY A 35 2.44 -3.54 0.53
C GLY A 35 0.99 -3.96 0.30
N GLU A 36 0.73 -5.27 0.24
CA GLU A 36 -0.58 -5.83 -0.15
C GLU A 36 -1.74 -5.47 0.80
N THR A 37 -1.47 -4.95 1.99
CA THR A 37 -2.53 -4.39 2.85
C THR A 37 -3.09 -3.07 2.32
N THR A 38 -2.42 -2.43 1.36
CA THR A 38 -2.77 -1.14 0.77
C THR A 38 -3.48 -1.30 -0.57
N GLY A 39 -4.34 -0.35 -0.90
CA GLY A 39 -5.13 -0.33 -2.12
C GLY A 39 -4.71 0.79 -3.08
N GLY A 40 -5.15 0.68 -4.35
CA GLY A 40 -5.03 1.75 -5.35
C GLY A 40 -3.80 1.65 -6.26
N ILE A 41 -2.66 1.16 -5.75
CA ILE A 41 -1.38 1.08 -6.49
C ILE A 41 -1.51 0.24 -7.77
N HIS A 42 -2.24 -0.89 -7.68
CA HIS A 42 -2.34 -1.87 -8.77
C HIS A 42 -3.68 -1.81 -9.53
N GLY A 43 -4.59 -0.90 -9.16
CA GLY A 43 -5.93 -0.81 -9.74
C GLY A 43 -6.67 -2.14 -9.74
N THR A 44 -7.17 -2.56 -10.91
CA THR A 44 -7.95 -3.80 -11.07
C THR A 44 -7.09 -5.03 -11.35
N ASN A 45 -5.81 -4.87 -11.66
CA ASN A 45 -4.93 -5.99 -11.98
C ASN A 45 -3.46 -5.65 -11.73
N ARG A 46 -2.82 -6.41 -10.84
CA ARG A 46 -1.39 -6.28 -10.59
C ARG A 46 -0.57 -6.94 -11.71
N LEU A 47 0.40 -6.20 -12.26
CA LEU A 47 1.42 -6.76 -13.15
C LEU A 47 2.44 -7.61 -12.38
N GLY A 48 2.91 -8.70 -13.00
CA GLY A 48 3.91 -9.59 -12.40
C GLY A 48 5.17 -8.82 -11.97
N GLY A 49 5.64 -9.06 -10.74
CA GLY A 49 6.80 -8.36 -10.16
C GLY A 49 6.46 -7.07 -9.42
N ASN A 50 5.36 -6.38 -9.73
CA ASN A 50 5.05 -5.08 -9.12
C ASN A 50 4.80 -5.15 -7.61
N ALA A 51 4.35 -6.29 -7.06
CA ALA A 51 4.19 -6.44 -5.61
C ALA A 51 5.54 -6.33 -4.87
N LEU A 52 6.63 -6.84 -5.46
CA LEU A 52 7.96 -6.74 -4.86
C LEU A 52 8.49 -5.31 -4.91
N ALA A 53 8.23 -4.59 -6.00
CA ALA A 53 8.59 -3.18 -6.12
C ALA A 53 7.80 -2.32 -5.13
N ASP A 54 6.50 -2.60 -4.96
CA ASP A 54 5.59 -1.95 -4.02
C ASP A 54 6.09 -2.10 -2.57
N ILE A 55 6.26 -3.33 -2.07
CA ILE A 55 6.68 -3.55 -0.67
C ILE A 55 8.04 -2.90 -0.35
N ASN A 56 8.98 -2.88 -1.29
CA ASN A 56 10.28 -2.25 -1.08
C ASN A 56 10.18 -0.72 -1.09
N THR A 57 9.40 -0.16 -2.02
CA THR A 57 9.28 1.29 -2.19
C THR A 57 8.44 1.90 -1.09
N PHE A 58 7.16 1.49 -0.97
CA PHE A 58 6.25 2.02 0.04
C PHE A 58 6.65 1.59 1.45
N GLY A 59 7.23 0.40 1.62
CA GLY A 59 7.75 -0.02 2.93
C GLY A 59 8.87 0.89 3.43
N ARG A 60 9.79 1.31 2.53
CA ARG A 60 10.85 2.26 2.87
C ARG A 60 10.30 3.66 3.16
N ILE A 61 9.34 4.13 2.37
CA ILE A 61 8.69 5.44 2.59
C ILE A 61 7.97 5.46 3.93
N ALA A 62 7.11 4.45 4.19
CA ALA A 62 6.39 4.29 5.45
C ALA A 62 7.34 4.24 6.64
N GLY A 63 8.38 3.41 6.59
CA GLY A 63 9.35 3.29 7.68
C GLY A 63 10.11 4.59 7.95
N ARG A 64 10.52 5.32 6.91
CA ARG A 64 11.18 6.62 7.07
C ARG A 64 10.25 7.65 7.72
N ASN A 65 9.03 7.76 7.21
CA ASN A 65 8.07 8.76 7.69
C ASN A 65 7.57 8.44 9.09
N ALA A 66 7.39 7.17 9.43
CA ALA A 66 7.03 6.71 10.77
C ALA A 66 8.14 6.98 11.82
N ALA A 67 9.41 7.02 11.41
CA ALA A 67 10.52 7.29 12.32
C ALA A 67 10.75 8.79 12.59
N THR A 68 10.30 9.67 11.68
CA THR A 68 10.59 11.11 11.73
C THR A 68 9.40 11.98 12.12
N LYS A 69 8.21 11.39 12.31
CA LYS A 69 7.01 12.08 12.78
C LYS A 69 6.66 11.63 14.19
#